data_AF-A0A3B9NS57-F1
#
_entry.id   AF-A0A3B9NS57-F1
#
_cell.length_a   1.000
_cell.length_b   1.000
_cell.length_c   1.000
_cell.angle_alpha   90.00
_cell.angle_beta   90.00
_cell.angle_gamma   90.00
#
_symmetry.space_group_name_H-M   'P 1'
#
loop_
_entity.id
_entity.type
_entity.pdbx_description
1 polymer ?
#
loop_
_entity_poly.entity_id
_entity_poly.type
_entity_poly.pdbx_seq_one_letter_code
_entity_poly.pdbx_strand_id
1 'polypeptide(L)'
;MNASPRKRTISWALYDWANSAFATTVMAGFFPIFFKQYWSQDAVITESTFYLGIGNSLASLVIAILAPILGAMADTGGLRKRMLAGFASLGILATGALYLVQAGMWP
;
A
#
# COMPACT_ATOMS: atom_id res chain seq x y z
N MET A 1 -6.68 -28.27 6.23
CA MET A 1 -8.07 -27.79 6.06
C MET A 1 -8.38 -27.66 4.57
N ASN A 2 -9.06 -28.66 3.99
CA ASN A 2 -9.49 -28.63 2.60
C ASN A 2 -10.75 -27.76 2.48
N ALA A 3 -10.57 -26.45 2.31
CA ALA A 3 -11.67 -25.57 1.93
C ALA A 3 -12.24 -26.07 0.59
N SER A 4 -13.57 -26.13 0.46
CA SER A 4 -14.19 -26.51 -0.81
C SER A 4 -13.70 -25.55 -1.92
N PRO A 5 -13.49 -26.03 -3.15
CA PRO A 5 -12.93 -25.22 -4.24
C PRO A 5 -13.69 -23.89 -4.41
N ARG A 6 -15.02 -23.90 -4.19
CA ARG A 6 -15.87 -22.71 -4.18
C ARG A 6 -15.49 -21.70 -3.10
N LYS A 7 -15.26 -22.13 -1.85
CA LYS A 7 -14.84 -21.23 -0.76
C LYS A 7 -13.51 -20.57 -1.07
N ARG A 8 -12.56 -21.33 -1.62
CA ARG A 8 -11.25 -20.80 -2.02
C ARG A 8 -11.39 -19.73 -3.11
N THR A 9 -12.18 -19.97 -4.15
CA THR A 9 -12.40 -18.99 -5.23
C THR A 9 -13.04 -17.71 -4.70
N ILE A 10 -14.06 -17.83 -3.85
CA ILE A 10 -14.72 -16.66 -3.26
C ILE A 10 -13.75 -15.87 -2.37
N SER A 11 -12.95 -16.52 -1.54
CA SER A 11 -11.96 -15.83 -0.70
C SER A 11 -10.93 -15.06 -1.52
N TRP A 12 -10.44 -15.65 -2.62
CA TRP A 12 -9.51 -14.96 -3.52
C TRP A 12 -10.17 -13.82 -4.29
N ALA A 13 -11.41 -14.01 -4.77
CA ALA A 13 -12.16 -12.96 -5.44
C ALA A 13 -12.43 -11.76 -4.52
N LEU A 14 -12.79 -12.00 -3.26
CA LEU A 14 -13.00 -10.94 -2.27
C LEU A 14 -11.69 -10.21 -1.94
N TYR A 15 -10.57 -10.95 -1.81
CA TYR A 15 -9.27 -10.35 -1.58
C TYR A 15 -8.85 -9.45 -2.75
N ASP A 16 -8.99 -9.95 -3.98
CA ASP A 16 -8.64 -9.20 -5.19
C ASP A 16 -9.51 -7.95 -5.38
N TRP A 17 -10.82 -8.08 -5.10
CA TRP A 17 -11.76 -6.96 -5.12
C TRP A 17 -11.37 -5.88 -4.10
N ALA A 18 -11.11 -6.26 -2.85
CA ALA A 18 -10.73 -5.32 -1.80
C ALA A 18 -9.39 -4.64 -2.10
N ASN A 19 -8.40 -5.39 -2.59
CA ASN A 19 -7.09 -4.85 -2.94
C ASN A 19 -7.18 -3.85 -4.12
N SER A 20 -7.98 -4.17 -5.13
CA SER A 20 -8.19 -3.29 -6.29
C SER A 20 -8.94 -2.01 -5.90
N ALA A 21 -9.98 -2.11 -5.08
CA ALA A 21 -10.70 -0.95 -4.55
C ALA A 21 -9.76 -0.05 -3.70
N PHE A 22 -8.92 -0.64 -2.86
CA PHE A 22 -7.92 0.09 -2.08
C PHE A 22 -6.91 0.83 -2.98
N ALA A 23 -6.31 0.14 -3.96
CA ALA A 23 -5.31 0.74 -4.84
C ALA A 23 -5.88 1.92 -5.65
N THR A 24 -7.11 1.77 -6.15
CA THR A 24 -7.76 2.81 -6.97
C THR A 24 -8.26 3.98 -6.13
N THR A 25 -8.99 3.72 -5.04
CA THR A 25 -9.58 4.79 -4.23
C THR A 25 -8.57 5.43 -3.29
N VAL A 26 -7.78 4.64 -2.55
CA VAL A 26 -6.88 5.18 -1.52
C VAL A 26 -5.57 5.64 -2.13
N MET A 27 -4.87 4.77 -2.86
CA MET A 27 -3.54 5.10 -3.38
C MET A 27 -3.58 6.08 -4.54
N ALA A 28 -4.44 5.86 -5.53
CA ALA A 28 -4.49 6.71 -6.72
C ALA A 28 -5.40 7.95 -6.55
N GLY A 29 -6.56 7.80 -5.90
CA GLY A 29 -7.53 8.89 -5.74
C GLY A 29 -7.27 9.79 -4.53
N PHE A 30 -7.33 9.21 -3.33
CA PHE A 30 -7.33 9.96 -2.07
C PHE A 30 -5.95 10.51 -1.70
N PHE A 31 -4.91 9.67 -1.73
CA PHE A 31 -3.61 10.02 -1.16
C PHE A 31 -2.95 11.25 -1.82
N PRO A 32 -2.93 11.42 -3.15
CA PRO A 32 -2.35 12.62 -3.77
C PRO A 32 -3.07 13.91 -3.37
N ILE A 33 -4.40 13.84 -3.27
CA ILE A 33 -5.24 14.98 -2.85
C ILE A 33 -4.97 15.30 -1.38
N PHE A 34 -4.98 14.29 -0.51
CA PHE A 34 -4.64 14.45 0.91
C PHE A 34 -3.25 15.05 1.11
N PHE A 35 -2.25 14.53 0.40
CA PHE A 35 -0.88 15.01 0.49
C PHE A 35 -0.81 16.49 0.13
N LYS A 36 -1.32 16.90 -1.03
CA LYS A 36 -1.29 18.31 -1.44
C LYS A 36 -2.13 19.15 -0.45
N GLN A 37 -3.42 18.84 -0.33
CA GLN A 37 -4.39 19.78 0.22
C GLN A 37 -4.39 19.85 1.74
N TYR A 38 -3.93 18.79 2.41
CA TYR A 38 -3.94 18.72 3.88
C TYR A 38 -2.52 18.69 4.45
N TRP A 39 -1.67 17.76 4.00
CA TRP A 39 -0.36 17.59 4.60
C TRP A 39 0.62 18.69 4.19
N SER A 40 0.72 19.01 2.89
CA SER A 40 1.63 20.00 2.31
C SER A 40 0.92 21.30 1.89
N GLN A 41 -0.14 21.68 2.61
CA GLN A 41 -1.05 22.77 2.23
C GLN A 41 -0.33 24.10 1.93
N ASP A 42 0.71 24.42 2.71
CA ASP A 42 1.47 25.69 2.67
C ASP A 42 2.74 25.63 1.79
N ALA A 43 3.09 24.44 1.29
CA ALA A 43 4.31 24.23 0.51
C ALA A 43 4.13 24.57 -0.98
N VAL A 44 5.21 25.02 -1.63
CA VAL A 44 5.22 25.30 -3.08
C VAL A 44 4.90 24.02 -3.85
N ILE A 45 4.00 24.11 -4.83
CA ILE A 45 3.48 22.95 -5.60
C ILE A 45 4.61 22.15 -6.25
N THR A 46 5.64 22.84 -6.74
CA THR A 46 6.82 22.23 -7.37
C THR A 46 7.62 21.36 -6.40
N GLU A 47 7.82 21.82 -5.17
CA GLU A 47 8.54 21.04 -4.15
C GLU A 47 7.72 19.87 -3.65
N SER A 48 6.43 20.08 -3.37
CA SER A 48 5.50 19.01 -2.94
C SER A 48 5.43 17.88 -3.96
N THR A 49 5.39 18.21 -5.25
CA THR A 49 5.36 17.22 -6.34
C THR A 49 6.71 16.50 -6.49
N PHE A 50 7.82 17.23 -6.31
CA PHE A 50 9.16 16.66 -6.35
C PHE A 50 9.38 15.64 -5.22
N TYR A 51 8.99 15.96 -3.99
CA TYR A 51 9.10 15.05 -2.85
C TYR A 51 8.18 13.82 -2.98
N LEU A 52 6.95 14.01 -3.47
CA LEU A 52 6.08 12.88 -3.84
C LEU A 52 6.74 11.98 -4.88
N GLY A 53 7.37 12.57 -5.89
CA GLY A 53 8.11 11.85 -6.93
C GLY A 53 9.27 11.04 -6.36
N ILE A 54 10.12 11.67 -5.54
CA ILE A 54 11.23 10.98 -4.86
C ILE A 54 10.70 9.83 -3.99
N GLY A 55 9.65 10.07 -3.20
CA GLY A 55 9.05 9.05 -2.36
C GLY A 55 8.59 7.84 -3.17
N ASN A 56 7.90 8.08 -4.29
CA ASN A 56 7.43 7.02 -5.16
C ASN A 56 8.59 6.27 -5.86
N SER A 57 9.64 6.98 -6.29
CA SER A 57 10.83 6.37 -6.89
C SER A 57 11.61 5.51 -5.89
N LEU A 58 11.81 5.99 -4.66
CA LEU A 58 12.49 5.23 -3.62
C LEU A 58 11.68 3.99 -3.21
N ALA A 59 10.35 4.14 -3.05
CA ALA A 59 9.46 3.02 -2.81
C ALA A 59 9.54 1.98 -3.93
N SER A 60 9.53 2.43 -5.20
CA SER A 60 9.65 1.54 -6.36
C SER A 60 11.00 0.79 -6.38
N LEU A 61 12.10 1.45 -6.01
CA LEU A 61 13.41 0.82 -5.92
C LEU A 61 13.46 -0.24 -4.82
N VAL A 62 12.90 0.07 -3.64
CA VAL A 62 12.78 -0.88 -2.53
C VAL A 62 11.95 -2.10 -2.96
N ILE A 63 10.82 -1.89 -3.64
CA ILE A 63 9.99 -2.96 -4.19
C ILE A 63 10.79 -3.80 -5.18
N ALA A 64 11.54 -3.19 -6.10
CA ALA A 64 12.32 -3.92 -7.10
C ALA A 64 13.35 -4.88 -6.47
N ILE A 65 13.96 -4.49 -5.34
CA ILE A 65 14.92 -5.32 -4.61
C ILE A 65 14.23 -6.39 -3.78
N LEU A 66 13.15 -6.04 -3.07
CA LEU A 66 12.48 -6.94 -2.13
C LEU A 66 11.55 -7.95 -2.81
N ALA A 67 10.94 -7.60 -3.96
CA ALA A 67 10.02 -8.46 -4.68
C ALA A 67 10.58 -9.85 -5.01
N PRO A 68 11.80 -10.02 -5.58
CA PRO A 68 12.35 -11.34 -5.86
C PRO A 68 12.63 -12.14 -4.58
N ILE A 69 13.11 -11.49 -3.52
CA ILE A 69 13.45 -12.15 -2.25
C ILE A 69 12.18 -12.66 -1.56
N LEU A 70 11.19 -11.77 -1.40
CA LEU A 70 9.92 -12.10 -0.78
C LEU A 70 9.11 -13.09 -1.61
N GLY A 71 9.18 -12.99 -2.95
CA GLY A 71 8.58 -13.96 -3.87
C GLY A 71 9.18 -15.35 -3.70
N ALA A 72 10.51 -15.46 -3.69
CA ALA A 72 11.20 -16.74 -3.48
C ALA A 72 10.86 -17.36 -2.11
N MET A 73 10.77 -16.55 -1.05
CA MET A 73 10.34 -17.01 0.28
C MET A 73 8.88 -17.50 0.29
N ALA A 74 7.99 -16.80 -0.41
CA ALA A 74 6.58 -17.15 -0.49
C ALA A 74 6.35 -18.48 -1.22
N ASP A 75 7.17 -18.77 -2.24
CA ASP A 75 7.07 -19.95 -3.08
C ASP A 75 7.71 -21.20 -2.44
N THR A 76 8.84 -21.05 -1.76
CA THR A 76 9.57 -22.17 -1.14
C THR A 76 9.02 -22.60 0.21
N GLY A 77 8.51 -21.66 1.02
CA GLY A 77 8.14 -21.94 2.41
C GLY A 77 6.64 -22.09 2.70
N GLY A 78 5.77 -22.07 1.69
CA GLY A 78 4.31 -22.17 1.89
C GLY A 78 3.72 -21.01 2.72
N LEU A 79 4.48 -19.93 2.95
CA LEU A 79 4.10 -18.78 3.78
C LEU A 79 3.17 -17.80 3.05
N ARG A 80 2.79 -18.09 1.80
CA ARG A 80 2.00 -17.20 0.93
C ARG A 80 0.81 -16.54 1.63
N LYS A 81 0.03 -17.30 2.42
CA LYS A 81 -1.11 -16.75 3.18
C LYS A 81 -0.70 -15.89 4.39
N ARG A 82 0.38 -16.27 5.09
CA ARG A 82 0.90 -15.50 6.24
C ARG A 82 1.51 -14.18 5.78
N MET A 83 2.28 -14.20 4.68
CA MET A 83 2.85 -13.00 4.08
C MET A 83 1.75 -12.06 3.58
N LEU A 84 0.72 -12.61 2.92
CA LEU A 84 -0.43 -11.83 2.46
C LEU A 84 -1.18 -11.16 3.61
N ALA A 85 -1.40 -11.87 4.73
CA ALA A 85 -1.97 -11.26 5.94
C ALA A 85 -1.03 -10.22 6.59
N GLY A 86 0.29 -10.47 6.58
CA GLY A 86 1.30 -9.54 7.08
C GLY A 86 1.35 -8.22 6.29
N PHE A 87 1.37 -8.28 4.96
CA PHE A 87 1.35 -7.08 4.14
C PHE A 87 0.02 -6.33 4.21
N ALA A 88 -1.10 -7.06 4.25
CA ALA A 88 -2.42 -6.43 4.43
C ALA A 88 -2.52 -5.70 5.77
N SER A 89 -2.07 -6.32 6.86
CA SER A 89 -2.06 -5.67 8.19
C SER A 89 -1.12 -4.47 8.24
N LEU A 90 0.07 -4.56 7.62
CA LEU A 90 0.97 -3.41 7.48
C LEU A 90 0.31 -2.26 6.71
N GLY A 91 -0.40 -2.54 5.61
CA GLY A 91 -1.14 -1.53 4.85
C GLY A 91 -2.26 -0.88 5.65
N ILE A 92 -3.02 -1.67 6.42
CA ILE A 92 -4.08 -1.17 7.31
C ILE A 92 -3.48 -0.25 8.38
N LEU A 93 -2.40 -0.67 9.04
CA LEU A 93 -1.74 0.11 10.07
C LEU A 93 -1.14 1.41 9.51
N ALA A 94 -0.50 1.35 8.34
CA ALA A 94 0.05 2.54 7.67
C ALA A 94 -1.05 3.53 7.28
N THR A 95 -2.18 3.04 6.75
CA THR A 95 -3.33 3.88 6.41
C THR A 95 -3.96 4.49 7.67
N GLY A 96 -4.10 3.69 8.74
CA GLY A 96 -4.59 4.19 10.03
C GLY A 96 -3.66 5.23 10.66
N ALA A 97 -2.34 5.08 10.47
CA ALA A 97 -1.36 6.05 10.95
C ALA A 97 -1.46 7.42 10.28
N LEU A 98 -2.12 7.53 9.11
CA LEU A 98 -2.41 8.85 8.50
C LEU A 98 -3.27 9.73 9.41
N TYR A 99 -4.04 9.16 10.34
CA TYR A 99 -4.76 9.93 11.36
C TYR A 99 -3.83 10.76 12.26
N LEU A 100 -2.59 10.32 12.46
CA LEU A 100 -1.60 11.03 13.28
C LEU A 100 -0.94 12.19 12.53
N VAL A 101 -1.11 12.27 11.22
CA VAL A 101 -0.58 13.36 10.39
C VAL A 101 -1.44 14.60 10.61
N GLN A 102 -0.81 15.71 10.96
CA GLN A 102 -1.49 17.00 11.14
C GLN A 102 -1.30 17.87 9.89
N ALA A 103 -2.28 18.74 9.65
CA ALA A 103 -2.27 19.69 8.55
C ALA A 103 -1.03 20.60 8.62
N GLY A 104 -0.36 20.78 7.48
CA GLY A 104 0.76 21.71 7.35
C GLY A 104 2.06 21.29 8.07
N MET A 105 2.13 20.11 8.71
CA MET A 105 3.38 19.57 9.26
C MET A 105 4.30 18.96 8.20
N TRP A 106 4.14 19.37 6.94
CA TRP A 106 5.12 19.06 5.90
C TRP A 106 6.29 20.04 6.02
N PRO A 107 7.53 19.54 6.18
CA PRO A 107 8.71 20.39 6.33
C PRO A 107 9.01 21.22 5.08
#